data_AF-A0A534IW61-F1
#
_entry.id   AF-A0A534IW61-F1
#
_cell.length_a   1.000
_cell.length_b   1.000
_cell.length_c   1.000
_cell.angle_alpha   90.00
_cell.angle_beta   90.00
_cell.angle_gamma   90.00
#
_symmetry.space_group_name_H-M   'P 1'
#
loop_
_entity.id
_entity.type
_entity.pdbx_description
1 polymer ?
#
loop_
_entity_poly.entity_id
_entity_poly.type
_entity_poly.pdbx_seq_one_letter_code
_entity_poly.pdbx_strand_id
1 'polypeptide(L)'
;MAGEAKDWADEDRPADTGRRRFLQATLLAGAAAVVGTTVASAKSIIPPPFTFSGTVENTFRYGLPESPSNWVATKNLVNQVARVPDFRLWDGASMIWRQAFDEGGKAITGTGFPALIICVDAGLLQVPKEFASYVIRADVGGVPAAFVGLYARCVHFCCKPGWHAYTVPETLHDYVVDPRTFLATDPATGVPKPQDPIWCQCHNSQYDPVTVVHSIHPPPANVPYIGARFVHGPASRALPCIPLKLSGTTIQGVYEPPDGGHPEWYSAYCR
;
A
#
# COMPACT_ATOMS: atom_id res chain seq x y z
N MET A 1 39.67 25.70 -70.62
CA MET A 1 39.77 24.70 -69.54
C MET A 1 40.30 25.44 -68.32
N ALA A 2 39.40 25.91 -67.45
CA ALA A 2 39.76 26.49 -66.15
C ALA A 2 39.78 25.35 -65.13
N GLY A 3 40.84 25.25 -64.33
CA GLY A 3 41.01 24.20 -63.32
C GLY A 3 40.16 24.45 -62.07
N GLU A 4 39.64 23.37 -61.49
CA GLU A 4 38.86 23.36 -60.24
C GLU A 4 39.66 23.92 -59.04
N ALA A 5 38.97 24.66 -58.18
CA ALA A 5 39.48 25.12 -56.89
C ALA A 5 39.37 24.00 -55.85
N LYS A 6 40.46 23.74 -55.10
CA LYS A 6 40.49 22.77 -54.00
C LYS A 6 39.76 23.26 -52.74
N ASP A 7 39.06 22.33 -52.09
CA ASP A 7 38.35 22.50 -50.81
C ASP A 7 39.35 22.55 -49.64
N TRP A 8 39.05 23.35 -48.62
CA TRP A 8 39.84 23.48 -47.39
C TRP A 8 39.83 22.20 -46.54
N ALA A 9 38.92 21.27 -46.83
CA ALA A 9 38.83 19.96 -46.20
C ALA A 9 39.88 18.94 -46.72
N ASP A 10 40.61 19.26 -47.78
CA ASP A 10 41.61 18.39 -48.42
C ASP A 10 43.06 18.64 -47.94
N GLU A 11 43.26 19.31 -46.80
CA GLU A 11 44.59 19.39 -46.18
C GLU A 11 44.99 18.05 -45.54
N ASP A 12 46.18 17.56 -45.89
CA ASP A 12 46.78 16.37 -45.28
C ASP A 12 46.89 16.55 -43.76
N ARG A 13 46.28 15.63 -43.03
CA ARG A 13 46.25 15.65 -41.56
C ARG A 13 47.69 15.53 -41.02
N PRO A 14 48.14 16.39 -40.08
CA PRO A 14 49.46 16.26 -39.49
C PRO A 14 49.58 14.95 -38.70
N ALA A 15 50.73 14.27 -38.85
CA ALA A 15 51.03 12.93 -38.34
C ALA A 15 51.18 12.81 -36.80
N ASP A 16 50.82 13.83 -36.03
CA ASP A 16 50.97 13.80 -34.56
C ASP A 16 49.78 13.07 -33.90
N THR A 17 49.92 11.76 -33.83
CA THR A 17 48.97 10.86 -33.14
C THR A 17 49.07 10.93 -31.61
N GLY A 18 50.19 11.45 -31.07
CA GLY A 18 50.47 11.47 -29.63
C GLY A 18 49.64 12.49 -28.88
N ARG A 19 49.58 13.73 -29.37
CA ARG A 19 48.78 14.81 -28.73
C ARG A 19 47.28 14.53 -28.76
N ARG A 20 46.78 13.95 -29.85
CA ARG A 20 45.36 13.59 -29.98
C ARG A 20 44.97 12.44 -29.05
N ARG A 21 45.83 11.43 -28.89
CA ARG A 21 45.61 10.34 -27.92
C ARG A 21 45.62 10.86 -26.48
N PHE A 22 46.53 11.77 -26.15
CA PHE A 22 46.55 12.42 -24.83
C PHE A 22 45.25 13.20 -24.55
N LEU A 23 44.79 14.01 -25.51
CA LEU A 23 43.52 14.76 -25.39
C LEU A 23 42.29 13.85 -25.29
N GLN A 24 42.25 12.76 -26.07
CA GLN A 24 41.17 11.77 -25.99
C GLN A 24 41.16 11.05 -24.63
N ALA A 25 42.34 10.70 -24.09
CA ALA A 25 42.46 10.10 -22.78
C ALA A 25 42.03 11.07 -21.66
N THR A 26 42.37 12.36 -21.76
CA THR A 26 41.91 13.38 -20.79
C THR A 26 40.42 13.63 -20.88
N LEU A 27 39.83 13.64 -22.08
CA LEU A 27 38.37 13.73 -22.26
C LEU A 27 37.63 12.52 -21.67
N LEU A 28 38.14 11.31 -21.89
CA LEU A 28 37.58 10.08 -21.30
C LEU A 28 37.70 10.06 -19.78
N ALA A 29 38.85 10.46 -19.23
CA ALA A 29 39.04 10.58 -17.79
C ALA A 29 38.13 11.65 -17.18
N GLY A 30 37.96 12.79 -17.86
CA GLY A 30 37.01 13.84 -17.48
C GLY A 30 35.56 13.35 -17.48
N ALA A 31 35.15 12.59 -18.50
CA ALA A 31 33.82 11.99 -18.55
C ALA A 31 33.60 10.98 -17.41
N ALA A 32 34.59 10.14 -17.11
CA ALA A 32 34.52 9.21 -15.97
C ALA A 32 34.44 9.95 -14.62
N ALA A 33 35.17 11.05 -14.46
CA ALA A 33 35.09 11.90 -13.27
C ALA A 33 33.70 12.54 -13.11
N VAL A 34 33.06 12.99 -14.19
CA VAL A 34 31.68 13.52 -14.17
C VAL A 34 30.66 12.43 -13.78
N VAL A 35 30.84 11.19 -14.24
CA VAL A 35 30.01 10.05 -13.81
C VAL A 35 30.25 9.73 -12.32
N GLY A 36 31.50 9.77 -11.86
CA GLY A 36 31.83 9.56 -10.46
C GLY A 36 31.23 10.61 -9.53
N THR A 37 31.29 11.89 -9.91
CA THR A 37 30.71 12.99 -9.13
C THR A 37 29.19 12.98 -9.14
N THR A 38 28.55 12.64 -10.26
CA THR A 38 27.08 12.46 -10.31
C THR A 38 26.60 11.31 -9.44
N VAL A 39 27.27 10.15 -9.43
CA VAL A 39 26.91 9.03 -8.53
C VAL A 39 27.15 9.37 -7.06
N ALA A 40 28.24 10.06 -6.72
CA ALA A 40 28.52 10.50 -5.35
C ALA A 40 27.48 11.54 -4.86
N SER A 41 27.06 12.45 -5.74
CA SER A 41 26.04 13.47 -5.44
C SER A 41 24.64 12.86 -5.35
N ALA A 42 24.35 11.83 -6.15
CA ALA A 42 23.12 11.05 -6.03
C ALA A 42 23.10 10.28 -4.69
N LYS A 43 24.23 9.71 -4.26
CA LYS A 43 24.36 9.05 -2.95
C LYS A 43 24.16 9.98 -1.76
N SER A 44 24.42 11.29 -1.88
CA SER A 44 24.08 12.23 -0.80
C SER A 44 22.58 12.54 -0.68
N ILE A 45 21.78 12.20 -1.70
CA ILE A 45 20.32 12.32 -1.69
C ILE A 45 19.66 10.98 -1.29
N ILE A 46 20.38 9.87 -1.47
CA ILE A 46 19.95 8.55 -1.00
C ILE A 46 20.27 8.46 0.50
N PRO A 47 19.27 8.49 1.40
CA PRO A 47 19.54 8.35 2.83
C PRO A 47 20.33 7.06 3.07
N PRO A 48 21.33 7.07 3.98
CA PRO A 48 22.10 5.88 4.28
C PRO A 48 21.14 4.76 4.72
N PRO A 49 21.44 3.49 4.38
CA PRO A 49 20.59 2.38 4.78
C PRO A 49 20.40 2.43 6.30
N PHE A 50 19.14 2.54 6.72
CA PHE A 50 18.79 2.52 8.14
C PHE A 50 19.19 1.16 8.70
N THR A 51 20.15 1.14 9.61
CA THR A 51 20.51 -0.06 10.36
C THR A 51 19.58 -0.12 11.57
N PHE A 52 18.62 -1.05 11.51
CA PHE A 52 17.68 -1.30 12.59
C PHE A 52 18.20 -2.45 13.47
N SER A 53 18.41 -2.19 14.76
CA SER A 53 18.52 -3.22 15.78
C SER A 53 17.25 -3.17 16.65
N GLY A 54 16.48 -4.25 16.62
CA GLY A 54 15.19 -4.34 17.30
C GLY A 54 14.27 -5.40 16.70
N THR A 55 13.00 -5.40 17.10
CA THR A 55 12.00 -6.37 16.61
C THR A 55 10.95 -5.71 15.72
N VAL A 56 10.57 -6.40 14.64
CA VAL A 56 9.41 -6.03 13.81
C VAL A 56 8.30 -7.04 14.09
N GLU A 57 7.16 -6.57 14.59
CA GLU A 57 6.03 -7.45 14.91
C GLU A 57 5.02 -7.51 13.77
N ASN A 58 4.58 -8.69 13.37
CA ASN A 58 3.54 -8.87 12.34
C ASN A 58 2.10 -8.56 12.82
N THR A 59 1.95 -8.05 14.04
CA THR A 59 0.66 -7.67 14.63
C THR A 59 0.17 -6.33 14.10
N PHE A 60 -1.13 -6.10 14.20
CA PHE A 60 -1.72 -4.78 13.99
C PHE A 60 -1.92 -4.08 15.33
N ARG A 61 -1.57 -2.79 15.41
CA ARG A 61 -1.83 -1.94 16.57
C ARG A 61 -2.81 -0.84 16.21
N TYR A 62 -3.77 -0.58 17.08
CA TYR A 62 -4.74 0.49 16.87
C TYR A 62 -4.05 1.85 16.77
N GLY A 63 -4.30 2.56 15.68
CA GLY A 63 -3.82 3.92 15.50
C GLY A 63 -4.65 4.93 16.30
N LEU A 64 -4.25 6.20 16.23
CA LEU A 64 -5.06 7.29 16.76
C LEU A 64 -6.32 7.47 15.88
N PRO A 65 -7.53 7.36 16.44
CA PRO A 65 -8.75 7.60 15.68
C PRO A 65 -8.95 9.10 15.42
N GLU A 66 -9.77 9.40 14.42
CA GLU A 66 -10.02 10.77 13.95
C GLU A 66 -10.99 11.55 14.86
N SER A 67 -11.71 10.84 15.73
CA SER A 67 -12.63 11.42 16.71
C SER A 67 -12.56 10.69 18.06
N PRO A 68 -12.69 11.40 19.20
CA PRO A 68 -12.84 10.79 20.52
C PRO A 68 -14.08 9.88 20.66
N SER A 69 -15.11 10.08 19.85
CA SER A 69 -16.32 9.24 19.83
C SER A 69 -16.13 7.92 19.07
N ASN A 70 -15.01 7.73 18.38
CA ASN A 70 -14.71 6.50 17.67
C ASN A 70 -14.59 5.31 18.66
N TRP A 71 -15.11 4.15 18.27
CA TRP A 71 -15.16 2.98 19.13
C TRP A 71 -13.77 2.58 19.70
N VAL A 72 -12.69 2.75 18.95
CA VAL A 72 -11.30 2.50 19.39
C VAL A 72 -10.92 3.40 20.57
N ALA A 73 -11.27 4.68 20.50
CA ALA A 73 -11.04 5.62 21.60
C ALA A 73 -11.94 5.30 22.80
N THR A 74 -13.23 5.03 22.57
CA THR A 74 -14.17 4.72 23.66
C THR A 74 -13.81 3.44 24.42
N LYS A 75 -13.18 2.46 23.75
CA LYS A 75 -12.68 1.22 24.37
C LYS A 75 -11.22 1.35 24.86
N ASN A 76 -10.59 2.53 24.76
CA ASN A 76 -9.21 2.79 25.14
C ASN A 76 -8.19 1.84 24.48
N LEU A 77 -8.37 1.53 23.20
CA LEU A 77 -7.58 0.50 22.50
C LEU A 77 -6.32 1.04 21.79
N VAL A 78 -6.07 2.35 21.79
CA VAL A 78 -4.92 2.97 21.10
C VAL A 78 -3.59 2.29 21.48
N ASN A 79 -2.76 1.98 20.48
CA ASN A 79 -1.49 1.24 20.57
C ASN A 79 -1.58 -0.23 21.07
N GLN A 80 -2.76 -0.71 21.45
CA GLN A 80 -2.96 -2.11 21.78
C GLN A 80 -2.97 -2.98 20.51
N VAL A 81 -2.60 -4.25 20.67
CA VAL A 81 -2.63 -5.24 19.58
C VAL A 81 -4.07 -5.65 19.30
N ALA A 82 -4.47 -5.62 18.04
CA ALA A 82 -5.81 -5.97 17.59
C ALA A 82 -6.12 -7.47 17.76
N ARG A 83 -7.31 -7.76 18.31
CA ARG A 83 -7.82 -9.10 18.53
C ARG A 83 -9.24 -9.23 18.01
N VAL A 84 -9.63 -10.43 17.60
CA VAL A 84 -10.99 -10.72 17.12
C VAL A 84 -12.09 -10.25 18.10
N PRO A 85 -11.99 -10.51 19.43
CA PRO A 85 -13.03 -10.09 20.38
C PRO A 85 -13.19 -8.58 20.55
N ASP A 86 -12.25 -7.77 20.03
CA ASP A 86 -12.33 -6.32 20.14
C ASP A 86 -13.43 -5.74 19.24
N PHE A 87 -13.79 -6.45 18.17
CA PHE A 87 -14.67 -5.97 17.10
C PHE A 87 -16.12 -6.42 17.28
N ARG A 88 -17.04 -5.63 16.75
CA ARG A 88 -18.40 -6.02 16.39
C ARG A 88 -18.51 -6.12 14.87
N LEU A 89 -19.60 -6.73 14.39
CA LEU A 89 -19.91 -6.74 12.96
C LEU A 89 -19.94 -5.30 12.43
N TRP A 90 -19.26 -5.08 11.29
CA TRP A 90 -19.06 -3.79 10.64
C TRP A 90 -18.15 -2.79 11.37
N ASP A 91 -17.54 -3.16 12.50
CA ASP A 91 -16.46 -2.35 13.07
C ASP A 91 -15.24 -2.40 12.13
N GLY A 92 -14.66 -1.23 11.88
CA GLY A 92 -13.36 -1.11 11.23
C GLY A 92 -12.46 -0.14 11.99
N ALA A 93 -11.14 -0.35 11.89
CA ALA A 93 -10.17 0.48 12.57
C ALA A 93 -8.92 0.72 11.72
N SER A 94 -8.46 1.97 11.75
CA SER A 94 -7.14 2.35 11.25
C SER A 94 -6.05 1.83 12.18
N MET A 95 -5.03 1.20 11.61
CA MET A 95 -4.00 0.49 12.35
C MET A 95 -2.60 0.76 11.79
N ILE A 96 -1.61 0.43 12.60
CA ILE A 96 -0.20 0.35 12.20
C ILE A 96 0.18 -1.13 12.22
N TRP A 97 0.64 -1.64 11.08
CA TRP A 97 1.11 -3.01 10.90
C TRP A 97 2.64 -3.03 10.76
N ARG A 98 3.33 -4.04 11.28
CA ARG A 98 4.80 -4.12 11.19
C ARG A 98 5.52 -2.91 11.74
N GLN A 99 5.03 -2.39 12.85
CA GLN A 99 5.75 -1.38 13.62
C GLN A 99 7.06 -1.98 14.15
N ALA A 100 8.13 -1.19 14.11
CA ALA A 100 9.41 -1.56 14.67
C ALA A 100 9.51 -1.11 16.13
N PHE A 101 10.21 -1.90 16.94
CA PHE A 101 10.46 -1.65 18.35
C PHE A 101 11.96 -1.67 18.62
N ASP A 102 12.45 -0.74 19.43
CA ASP A 102 13.84 -0.76 19.89
C ASP A 102 14.11 -1.93 20.85
N GLU A 103 15.38 -2.12 21.23
CA GLU A 103 15.80 -3.18 22.17
C GLU A 103 15.13 -3.08 23.55
N GLY A 104 14.65 -1.90 23.94
CA GLY A 104 13.88 -1.66 25.15
C GLY A 104 12.38 -1.96 24.99
N GLY A 105 11.93 -2.42 23.83
CA GLY A 105 10.54 -2.72 23.53
C GLY A 105 9.68 -1.47 23.29
N LYS A 106 10.27 -0.30 23.08
CA LYS A 106 9.54 0.93 22.77
C LYS A 106 9.31 1.05 21.27
N ALA A 107 8.08 1.37 20.90
CA ALA A 107 7.69 1.59 19.51
C ALA A 107 8.49 2.75 18.88
N ILE A 108 9.04 2.52 17.69
CA ILE A 108 9.75 3.54 16.93
C ILE A 108 8.73 4.32 16.10
N THR A 109 8.59 5.61 16.41
CA THR A 109 7.72 6.53 15.68
C THR A 109 8.09 6.60 14.20
N GLY A 110 7.09 6.63 13.33
CA GLY A 110 7.28 6.71 11.87
C GLY A 110 7.57 5.38 11.19
N THR A 111 7.62 4.27 11.95
CA THR A 111 7.74 2.92 11.39
C THR A 111 6.39 2.22 11.28
N GLY A 112 6.33 1.18 10.45
CA GLY A 112 5.12 0.42 10.18
C GLY A 112 4.32 0.92 8.99
N PHE A 113 3.47 0.04 8.49
CA PHE A 113 2.59 0.25 7.37
C PHE A 113 1.20 0.66 7.86
N PRO A 114 0.57 1.69 7.28
CA PRO A 114 -0.82 1.99 7.58
C PRO A 114 -1.71 0.86 7.07
N ALA A 115 -2.58 0.39 7.94
CA ALA A 115 -3.50 -0.69 7.67
C ALA A 115 -4.93 -0.31 8.07
N LEU A 116 -5.88 -1.02 7.50
CA LEU A 116 -7.28 -0.96 7.84
C LEU A 116 -7.76 -2.40 8.00
N ILE A 117 -8.31 -2.73 9.17
CA ILE A 117 -8.95 -4.02 9.43
C ILE A 117 -10.45 -3.76 9.58
N ILE A 118 -11.26 -4.53 8.86
CA ILE A 118 -12.73 -4.40 8.88
C ILE A 118 -13.31 -5.78 9.19
N CYS A 119 -14.19 -5.84 10.19
CA CYS A 119 -15.05 -6.99 10.45
C CYS A 119 -16.30 -6.87 9.57
N VAL A 120 -16.51 -7.82 8.66
CA VAL A 120 -17.59 -7.82 7.69
C VAL A 120 -18.47 -9.05 7.84
N ASP A 121 -19.66 -9.02 7.25
CA ASP A 121 -20.52 -10.20 7.14
C ASP A 121 -19.86 -11.28 6.26
N ALA A 122 -19.67 -12.48 6.81
CA ALA A 122 -19.02 -13.59 6.12
C ALA A 122 -19.79 -14.09 4.88
N GLY A 123 -21.11 -13.91 4.85
CA GLY A 123 -22.01 -14.31 3.77
C GLY A 123 -21.99 -13.33 2.58
N LEU A 124 -21.59 -12.08 2.81
CA LEU A 124 -21.40 -11.10 1.74
C LEU A 124 -20.01 -11.17 1.12
N LEU A 125 -19.03 -11.67 1.88
CA LEU A 125 -17.64 -11.72 1.46
C LEU A 125 -17.42 -12.66 0.26
N GLN A 126 -17.08 -12.07 -0.88
CA GLN A 126 -16.59 -12.74 -2.07
C GLN A 126 -15.07 -12.66 -2.13
N VAL A 127 -14.44 -13.82 -2.05
CA VAL A 127 -12.98 -13.97 -2.17
C VAL A 127 -12.71 -15.14 -3.12
N PRO A 128 -11.84 -14.98 -4.13
CA PRO A 128 -11.41 -16.09 -4.97
C PRO A 128 -10.87 -17.25 -4.10
N LYS A 129 -11.16 -18.49 -4.47
CA LYS A 129 -10.91 -19.66 -3.60
C LYS A 129 -9.46 -19.78 -3.20
N GLU A 130 -8.55 -19.43 -4.11
CA GLU A 130 -7.10 -19.41 -3.92
C GLU A 130 -6.64 -18.43 -2.83
N PHE A 131 -7.46 -17.44 -2.46
CA PHE A 131 -7.15 -16.44 -1.43
C PHE A 131 -8.03 -16.56 -0.18
N ALA A 132 -8.80 -17.63 -0.05
CA ALA A 132 -9.66 -17.85 1.11
C ALA A 132 -8.86 -17.91 2.43
N SER A 133 -7.58 -18.31 2.38
CA SER A 133 -6.66 -18.33 3.52
C SER A 133 -6.17 -16.95 3.96
N TYR A 134 -6.38 -15.91 3.14
CA TYR A 134 -5.90 -14.54 3.40
C TYR A 134 -6.89 -13.71 4.23
N VAL A 135 -8.06 -14.26 4.53
CA VAL A 135 -9.08 -13.66 5.39
C VAL A 135 -9.26 -14.52 6.63
N ILE A 136 -9.61 -13.89 7.75
CA ILE A 136 -9.97 -14.61 8.96
C ILE A 136 -11.48 -14.74 9.00
N ARG A 137 -12.01 -15.95 9.25
CA ARG A 137 -13.43 -16.16 9.53
C ARG A 137 -13.60 -16.48 11.00
N ALA A 138 -14.55 -15.82 11.66
CA ALA A 138 -14.83 -16.02 13.08
C ALA A 138 -16.30 -15.69 13.39
N ASP A 139 -16.80 -16.20 14.50
CA ASP A 139 -18.06 -15.73 15.07
C ASP A 139 -17.81 -14.42 15.84
N VAL A 140 -18.62 -13.40 15.57
CA VAL A 140 -18.56 -12.12 16.28
C VAL A 140 -19.96 -11.79 16.80
N GLY A 141 -20.17 -12.09 18.08
CA GLY A 141 -21.45 -11.82 18.74
C GLY A 141 -22.60 -12.68 18.24
N GLY A 142 -22.34 -13.94 17.86
CA GLY A 142 -23.33 -14.87 17.30
C GLY A 142 -23.56 -14.70 15.79
N VAL A 143 -22.75 -13.89 15.12
CA VAL A 143 -22.83 -13.65 13.68
C VAL A 143 -21.60 -14.22 12.99
N PRO A 144 -21.78 -15.07 11.95
CA PRO A 144 -20.69 -15.47 11.07
C PRO A 144 -20.07 -14.25 10.40
N ALA A 145 -18.86 -13.89 10.83
CA ALA A 145 -18.13 -12.73 10.34
C ALA A 145 -16.82 -13.13 9.67
N ALA A 146 -16.25 -12.18 8.93
CA ALA A 146 -14.91 -12.29 8.39
C ALA A 146 -14.13 -11.00 8.60
N PHE A 147 -12.81 -11.09 8.66
CA PHE A 147 -11.93 -9.94 8.75
C PHE A 147 -11.16 -9.78 7.46
N VAL A 148 -11.20 -8.58 6.90
CA VAL A 148 -10.44 -8.18 5.73
C VAL A 148 -9.38 -7.17 6.16
N GLY A 149 -8.13 -7.47 5.83
CA GLY A 149 -7.00 -6.57 6.05
C GLY A 149 -6.64 -5.84 4.78
N LEU A 150 -6.41 -4.55 4.89
CA LEU A 150 -6.14 -3.67 3.75
C LEU A 150 -4.91 -2.81 4.04
N TYR A 151 -4.07 -2.65 3.04
CA TYR A 151 -3.03 -1.63 3.07
C TYR A 151 -3.68 -0.28 2.85
N ALA A 152 -3.74 0.55 3.91
CA ALA A 152 -4.55 1.76 3.97
C ALA A 152 -3.89 2.94 3.24
N ARG A 153 -3.61 2.74 1.96
CA ARG A 153 -3.10 3.73 1.02
C ARG A 153 -3.93 3.63 -0.25
N CYS A 154 -4.68 4.69 -0.58
CA CYS A 154 -5.51 4.78 -1.78
C CYS A 154 -4.67 4.70 -3.07
N VAL A 155 -5.18 4.04 -4.11
CA VAL A 155 -4.43 3.74 -5.35
C VAL A 155 -4.29 4.93 -6.29
N HIS A 156 -4.98 6.03 -5.99
CA HIS A 156 -4.92 7.28 -6.73
C HIS A 156 -3.65 8.07 -6.33
N PHE A 157 -3.63 8.65 -5.13
CA PHE A 157 -2.52 9.46 -4.62
C PHE A 157 -2.19 9.15 -3.15
N CYS A 158 -2.29 7.89 -2.73
CA CYS A 158 -1.70 7.41 -1.47
C CYS A 158 -2.28 7.99 -0.17
N CYS A 159 -3.37 8.76 -0.26
CA CYS A 159 -4.13 9.17 0.90
C CYS A 159 -4.63 7.96 1.70
N LYS A 160 -4.84 8.17 3.00
CA LYS A 160 -5.41 7.16 3.88
C LYS A 160 -6.93 7.07 3.63
N PRO A 161 -7.45 5.93 3.12
CA PRO A 161 -8.89 5.73 3.06
C PRO A 161 -9.45 5.40 4.46
N GLY A 162 -10.72 5.73 4.69
CA GLY A 162 -11.42 5.45 5.94
C GLY A 162 -12.57 4.45 5.76
N TRP A 163 -12.89 3.73 6.84
CA TRP A 163 -14.11 2.92 6.97
C TRP A 163 -15.01 3.57 8.01
N HIS A 164 -16.17 4.07 7.57
CA HIS A 164 -17.16 4.79 8.40
C HIS A 164 -16.58 5.87 9.32
N ALA A 165 -15.43 6.43 8.94
CA ALA A 165 -14.86 7.60 9.60
C ALA A 165 -15.74 8.84 9.34
N TYR A 166 -16.37 8.86 8.16
CA TYR A 166 -17.32 9.86 7.72
C TYR A 166 -18.38 9.16 6.87
N THR A 167 -19.59 9.71 6.85
CA THR A 167 -20.65 9.29 5.95
C THR A 167 -20.33 9.73 4.52
N VAL A 168 -20.49 8.83 3.56
CA VAL A 168 -20.34 9.16 2.15
C VAL A 168 -21.55 10.02 1.73
N PRO A 169 -21.34 11.22 1.16
CA PRO A 169 -22.44 12.01 0.62
C PRO A 169 -23.20 11.27 -0.48
N GLU A 170 -24.52 11.37 -0.49
CA GLU A 170 -25.39 10.74 -1.52
C GLU A 170 -25.01 11.16 -2.95
N THR A 171 -24.46 12.36 -3.12
CA THR A 171 -23.96 12.85 -4.42
C THR A 171 -22.75 12.07 -4.96
N LEU A 172 -22.17 11.17 -4.17
CA LEU A 172 -21.04 10.31 -4.51
C LEU A 172 -21.44 8.82 -4.59
N HIS A 173 -22.74 8.53 -4.69
CA HIS A 173 -23.28 7.18 -4.86
C HIS A 173 -23.50 6.79 -6.33
N ASP A 174 -22.79 7.44 -7.26
CA ASP A 174 -22.70 7.10 -8.67
C ASP A 174 -21.63 6.02 -8.89
N TYR A 175 -21.96 4.79 -8.52
CA TYR A 175 -21.05 3.65 -8.58
C TYR A 175 -20.88 3.12 -10.01
N VAL A 176 -19.64 2.75 -10.38
CA VAL A 176 -19.39 2.01 -11.62
C VAL A 176 -19.90 0.58 -11.53
N VAL A 177 -19.93 0.03 -10.31
CA VAL A 177 -20.58 -1.23 -9.95
C VAL A 177 -21.06 -1.13 -8.50
N ASP A 178 -22.31 -1.51 -8.25
CA ASP A 178 -22.88 -1.45 -6.90
C ASP A 178 -22.03 -2.21 -5.86
N PRO A 179 -21.69 -1.56 -4.72
CA PRO A 179 -20.99 -2.21 -3.63
C PRO A 179 -21.85 -3.31 -3.01
N ARG A 180 -21.27 -4.48 -2.76
CA ARG A 180 -21.97 -5.56 -2.05
C ARG A 180 -22.27 -5.24 -0.60
N THR A 181 -21.57 -4.26 -0.01
CA THR A 181 -21.88 -3.73 1.33
C THR A 181 -23.30 -3.15 1.43
N PHE A 182 -23.94 -2.79 0.31
CA PHE A 182 -25.33 -2.35 0.30
C PHE A 182 -26.34 -3.48 0.46
N LEU A 183 -25.91 -4.74 0.30
CA LEU A 183 -26.73 -5.92 0.59
C LEU A 183 -26.72 -6.29 2.07
N ALA A 184 -26.00 -5.53 2.92
CA ALA A 184 -25.95 -5.77 4.35
C ALA A 184 -27.34 -5.68 4.98
N THR A 185 -27.59 -6.59 5.91
CA THR A 185 -28.79 -6.62 6.74
C THR A 185 -28.39 -6.57 8.20
N ASP A 186 -29.30 -6.11 9.05
CA ASP A 186 -29.14 -6.23 10.48
C ASP A 186 -29.27 -7.71 10.88
N PRO A 187 -28.24 -8.33 11.49
CA PRO A 187 -28.23 -9.77 11.72
C PRO A 187 -29.29 -10.23 12.74
N ALA A 188 -29.80 -9.34 13.58
CA ALA A 188 -30.83 -9.68 14.56
C ALA A 188 -32.25 -9.63 13.96
N THR A 189 -32.48 -8.73 13.00
CA THR A 189 -33.83 -8.47 12.45
C THR A 189 -34.00 -8.87 10.99
N GLY A 190 -32.91 -9.09 10.25
CA GLY A 190 -32.91 -9.34 8.81
C GLY A 190 -33.26 -8.13 7.94
N VAL A 191 -33.50 -6.96 8.54
CA VAL A 191 -33.86 -5.73 7.82
C VAL A 191 -32.65 -5.18 7.07
N PRO A 192 -32.79 -4.67 5.83
CA PRO A 192 -31.69 -4.01 5.11
C PRO A 192 -31.05 -2.89 5.93
N LYS A 193 -29.72 -2.96 6.04
CA LYS A 193 -28.88 -2.00 6.76
C LYS A 193 -27.58 -1.80 5.95
N PRO A 194 -27.66 -1.12 4.80
CA PRO A 194 -26.53 -0.94 3.91
C PRO A 194 -25.36 -0.27 4.63
N GLN A 195 -24.14 -0.62 4.23
CA GLN A 195 -22.91 -0.01 4.73
C GLN A 195 -22.22 0.75 3.59
N ASP A 196 -21.83 1.99 3.85
CA ASP A 196 -20.99 2.76 2.92
C ASP A 196 -19.69 1.99 2.63
N PRO A 197 -19.19 2.02 1.39
CA PRO A 197 -17.90 1.44 1.06
C PRO A 197 -16.75 2.20 1.75
N ILE A 198 -15.54 1.67 1.66
CA ILE A 198 -14.34 2.39 2.09
C ILE A 198 -14.22 3.67 1.27
N TRP A 199 -14.01 4.82 1.92
CA TRP A 199 -13.96 6.12 1.26
C TRP A 199 -12.63 6.84 1.50
N CYS A 200 -11.99 7.25 0.41
CA CYS A 200 -10.82 8.11 0.41
C CYS A 200 -11.24 9.55 0.04
N GLN A 201 -11.34 10.41 1.05
CA GLN A 201 -11.86 11.78 0.90
C GLN A 201 -11.02 12.70 0.02
N CYS A 202 -9.72 12.44 -0.17
CA CYS A 202 -8.86 13.33 -0.96
C CYS A 202 -9.39 13.60 -2.36
N HIS A 203 -9.91 12.57 -3.02
CA HIS A 203 -10.46 12.67 -4.37
C HIS A 203 -11.65 11.72 -4.55
N ASN A 204 -12.33 11.37 -3.46
CA ASN A 204 -13.55 10.57 -3.44
C ASN A 204 -13.46 9.14 -3.98
N SER A 205 -12.28 8.52 -4.04
CA SER A 205 -12.19 7.12 -4.44
C SER A 205 -12.83 6.20 -3.40
N GLN A 206 -13.65 5.24 -3.85
CA GLN A 206 -14.37 4.30 -3.00
C GLN A 206 -14.09 2.84 -3.37
N TYR A 207 -14.08 1.95 -2.37
CA TYR A 207 -13.76 0.53 -2.52
C TYR A 207 -14.71 -0.36 -1.70
N ASP A 208 -15.19 -1.43 -2.32
CA ASP A 208 -16.04 -2.45 -1.70
C ASP A 208 -15.19 -3.51 -0.98
N PRO A 209 -15.15 -3.52 0.38
CA PRO A 209 -14.30 -4.43 1.13
C PRO A 209 -14.77 -5.88 1.11
N VAL A 210 -16.03 -6.15 0.74
CA VAL A 210 -16.57 -7.52 0.72
C VAL A 210 -16.45 -8.17 -0.65
N THR A 211 -15.89 -7.48 -1.64
CA THR A 211 -15.57 -8.05 -2.95
C THR A 211 -14.07 -7.95 -3.21
N VAL A 212 -13.35 -9.05 -2.97
CA VAL A 212 -11.90 -9.14 -3.24
C VAL A 212 -11.67 -9.57 -4.68
N VAL A 213 -10.81 -8.84 -5.38
CA VAL A 213 -10.50 -9.06 -6.80
C VAL A 213 -9.00 -9.09 -7.05
N HIS A 214 -8.59 -9.78 -8.12
CA HIS A 214 -7.25 -9.66 -8.69
C HIS A 214 -7.06 -8.25 -9.28
N SER A 215 -5.83 -7.76 -9.22
CA SER A 215 -5.44 -6.44 -9.70
C SER A 215 -3.94 -6.43 -10.01
N ILE A 216 -3.44 -5.37 -10.65
CA ILE A 216 -2.02 -5.24 -11.01
C ILE A 216 -1.53 -3.82 -10.75
N HIS A 217 -0.34 -3.69 -10.16
CA HIS A 217 0.35 -2.41 -10.06
C HIS A 217 0.80 -1.99 -11.47
N PRO A 218 0.59 -0.72 -11.87
CA PRO A 218 0.99 -0.27 -13.19
C PRO A 218 2.50 -0.37 -13.39
N PRO A 219 2.99 -0.32 -14.65
CA PRO A 219 4.41 -0.22 -14.94
C PRO A 219 5.08 0.94 -14.16
N PRO A 220 6.36 0.80 -13.76
CA PRO A 220 7.26 -0.31 -14.09
C PRO A 220 7.14 -1.53 -13.16
N ALA A 221 6.34 -1.47 -12.09
CA ALA A 221 6.31 -2.53 -11.08
C ALA A 221 5.67 -3.83 -11.62
N ASN A 222 4.55 -3.74 -12.34
CA ASN A 222 3.84 -4.89 -12.91
C ASN A 222 3.58 -6.04 -11.91
N VAL A 223 3.36 -5.70 -10.64
CA VAL A 223 3.15 -6.67 -9.56
C VAL A 223 1.65 -7.03 -9.51
N PRO A 224 1.26 -8.30 -9.73
CA PRO A 224 -0.11 -8.75 -9.48
C PRO A 224 -0.38 -8.82 -7.97
N TYR A 225 -1.57 -8.43 -7.55
CA TYR A 225 -2.00 -8.44 -6.16
C TYR A 225 -3.52 -8.64 -6.06
N ILE A 226 -4.01 -8.81 -4.84
CA ILE A 226 -5.46 -8.79 -4.56
C ILE A 226 -5.85 -7.56 -3.77
N GLY A 227 -7.07 -7.10 -3.96
CA GLY A 227 -7.57 -5.94 -3.24
C GLY A 227 -9.08 -5.87 -3.14
N ALA A 228 -9.57 -4.98 -2.29
CA ALA A 228 -10.96 -4.57 -2.26
C ALA A 228 -11.32 -3.87 -3.57
N ARG A 229 -12.40 -4.31 -4.22
CA ARG A 229 -12.82 -3.85 -5.55
C ARG A 229 -13.09 -2.35 -5.54
N PHE A 230 -12.52 -1.64 -6.51
CA PHE A 230 -12.87 -0.24 -6.78
C PHE A 230 -14.32 -0.11 -7.27
N VAL A 231 -15.05 0.89 -6.76
CA VAL A 231 -16.48 1.09 -7.10
C VAL A 231 -16.85 2.52 -7.48
N HIS A 232 -16.06 3.55 -7.14
CA HIS A 232 -16.34 4.94 -7.52
C HIS A 232 -15.09 5.84 -7.39
N GLY A 233 -15.03 6.93 -8.18
CA GLY A 233 -14.00 7.98 -8.11
C GLY A 233 -12.85 7.82 -9.13
N PRO A 234 -11.73 8.54 -8.96
CA PRO A 234 -10.63 8.58 -9.94
C PRO A 234 -9.57 7.47 -9.76
N ALA A 235 -9.69 6.64 -8.72
CA ALA A 235 -8.86 5.45 -8.60
C ALA A 235 -9.13 4.50 -9.78
N SER A 236 -8.12 3.71 -10.17
CA SER A 236 -8.20 2.86 -11.36
C SER A 236 -8.10 1.36 -11.08
N ARG A 237 -7.99 0.98 -9.80
CA ARG A 237 -7.68 -0.40 -9.40
C ARG A 237 -8.07 -0.70 -7.97
N ALA A 238 -8.04 -1.98 -7.59
CA ALA A 238 -8.42 -2.45 -6.26
C ALA A 238 -7.49 -1.93 -5.15
N LEU A 239 -8.02 -1.68 -3.95
CA LEU A 239 -7.22 -1.29 -2.78
C LEU A 239 -6.49 -2.53 -2.21
N PRO A 240 -5.14 -2.57 -2.14
CA PRO A 240 -4.42 -3.80 -1.81
C PRO A 240 -4.79 -4.40 -0.46
N CYS A 241 -4.96 -5.72 -0.42
CA CYS A 241 -5.20 -6.47 0.82
C CYS A 241 -3.89 -6.82 1.55
N ILE A 242 -3.99 -6.99 2.86
CA ILE A 242 -2.97 -7.61 3.70
C ILE A 242 -3.48 -9.01 4.07
N PRO A 243 -2.80 -10.09 3.64
CA PRO A 243 -3.16 -11.43 4.07
C PRO A 243 -3.14 -11.53 5.59
N LEU A 244 -4.17 -12.13 6.16
CA LEU A 244 -4.34 -12.23 7.60
C LEU A 244 -4.17 -13.67 8.08
N LYS A 245 -3.61 -13.84 9.28
CA LYS A 245 -3.61 -15.08 10.04
C LYS A 245 -3.97 -14.84 11.50
N LEU A 246 -4.53 -15.85 12.15
CA LEU A 246 -4.78 -15.84 13.58
C LEU A 246 -3.64 -16.49 14.36
N SER A 247 -3.27 -15.86 15.46
CA SER A 247 -2.46 -16.45 16.52
C SER A 247 -3.24 -16.36 17.84
N GLY A 248 -3.93 -17.44 18.20
CA GLY A 248 -4.98 -17.39 19.23
C GLY A 248 -6.10 -16.44 18.79
N THR A 249 -6.38 -15.42 19.60
CA THR A 249 -7.33 -14.35 19.26
C THR A 249 -6.70 -13.16 18.54
N THR A 250 -5.37 -13.12 18.43
CA THR A 250 -4.62 -12.00 17.87
C THR A 250 -4.63 -12.04 16.35
N ILE A 251 -4.95 -10.90 15.73
CA ILE A 251 -4.91 -10.73 14.29
C ILE A 251 -3.49 -10.35 13.88
N GLN A 252 -2.91 -11.10 12.94
CA GLN A 252 -1.58 -10.84 12.40
C GLN A 252 -1.65 -10.74 10.88
N GLY A 253 -0.85 -9.83 10.30
CA GLY A 253 -0.66 -9.76 8.87
C GLY A 253 0.49 -10.69 8.46
N VAL A 254 0.41 -11.27 7.27
CA VAL A 254 1.46 -12.12 6.72
C VAL A 254 2.30 -11.30 5.76
N TYR A 255 3.59 -11.20 6.04
CA TYR A 255 4.53 -10.44 5.23
C TYR A 255 5.58 -11.30 4.55
N GLU A 256 6.03 -12.38 5.18
CA GLU A 256 7.11 -13.20 4.61
C GLU A 256 6.54 -14.12 3.51
N PRO A 257 7.13 -14.14 2.30
CA PRO A 257 6.68 -15.01 1.21
C PRO A 257 6.54 -16.51 1.57
N PRO A 258 7.45 -17.12 2.36
CA PRO A 258 7.30 -18.51 2.79
C PRO A 258 6.01 -18.80 3.57
N ASP A 259 5.44 -17.80 4.24
CA ASP A 259 4.20 -17.91 5.02
C ASP A 259 2.94 -17.57 4.20
N GLY A 260 3.09 -17.22 2.91
CA GLY A 260 2.02 -16.68 2.07
C GLY A 260 1.87 -15.16 2.12
N GLY A 261 2.90 -14.45 2.60
CA GLY A 261 2.97 -12.99 2.58
C GLY A 261 3.43 -12.46 1.23
N HIS A 262 3.17 -11.17 0.98
CA HIS A 262 3.43 -10.53 -0.30
C HIS A 262 4.03 -9.13 -0.13
N PRO A 263 5.30 -9.01 0.27
CA PRO A 263 5.94 -7.71 0.53
C PRO A 263 6.03 -6.83 -0.73
N GLU A 264 6.02 -7.44 -1.91
CA GLU A 264 5.98 -6.77 -3.21
C GLU A 264 4.70 -5.97 -3.44
N TRP A 265 3.55 -6.36 -2.85
CA TRP A 265 2.29 -5.64 -3.01
C TRP A 265 2.34 -4.24 -2.38
N TYR A 266 3.13 -4.07 -1.32
CA TYR A 266 3.19 -2.81 -0.57
C TYR A 266 4.41 -1.98 -0.98
N SER A 267 5.52 -2.64 -1.28
CA SER A 267 6.77 -1.96 -1.66
C SER A 267 6.75 -1.41 -3.08
N ALA A 268 5.86 -1.88 -3.96
CA ALA A 268 5.64 -1.34 -5.30
C ALA A 268 4.79 -0.05 -5.32
N TYR A 269 4.34 0.41 -4.15
CA TYR A 269 3.21 1.33 -4.05
C TYR A 269 3.53 2.51 -3.15
N CYS A 270 3.20 3.74 -3.59
CA CYS A 270 3.40 4.97 -2.82
C CYS A 270 4.84 5.18 -2.34
N ARG A 271 5.80 5.10 -3.27
CA ARG A 271 7.17 5.57 -3.06
C ARG A 271 7.29 7.06 -3.38
#